data_AF-A0A1V3C1D8-F1
#
_entry.id   AF-A0A1V3C1D8-F1
#
_cell.length_a   1.000
_cell.length_b   1.000
_cell.length_c   1.000
_cell.angle_alpha   90.00
_cell.angle_beta   90.00
_cell.angle_gamma   90.00
#
_symmetry.space_group_name_H-M   'P 1'
#
loop_
_entity.id
_entity.type
_entity.pdbx_description
1 polymer ?
#
loop_
_entity_poly.entity_id
_entity_poly.type
_entity_poly.pdbx_seq_one_letter_code
_entity_poly.pdbx_strand_id
1 'polypeptide(L)'
;MVYAGQAGATRWPSGGRSRNTLYERLVGMHLAGSAGFSTFRLSLAAVLAASLGVRPGNEDALSAWMEEHLRVVPVPVTDADALGALEQEVLALLDPPLNLSHMRGTVIRSQLTRLRSAWKQ
;
A
#
# COMPACT_ATOMS: atom_id res chain seq x y z
N MET A 1 7.14 1.82 9.94
CA MET A 1 6.30 2.56 8.96
C MET A 1 4.96 1.84 8.87
N VAL A 2 3.84 2.54 8.73
CA VAL A 2 2.50 1.93 8.69
C VAL A 2 1.80 2.26 7.37
N TYR A 3 1.14 1.25 6.80
CA TYR A 3 0.26 1.33 5.64
C TYR A 3 -1.01 0.53 5.98
N ALA A 4 -2.17 1.06 5.63
CA ALA A 4 -3.44 0.34 5.74
C ALA A 4 -4.11 0.21 4.38
N GLY A 5 -4.86 -0.86 4.17
CA GLY A 5 -5.64 -1.07 2.97
C GLY A 5 -6.58 -2.25 3.13
N GLN A 6 -7.49 -2.39 2.17
CA GLN A 6 -8.51 -3.43 2.16
C GLN A 6 -8.32 -4.45 1.03
N ALA A 7 -9.02 -5.56 1.07
CA ALA A 7 -9.23 -6.45 -0.08
C ALA A 7 -10.69 -6.93 -0.07
N GLY A 8 -11.27 -7.17 -1.24
CA GLY A 8 -12.61 -7.73 -1.36
C GLY A 8 -13.79 -6.76 -1.20
N ALA A 9 -13.61 -5.45 -1.02
CA ALA A 9 -14.77 -4.57 -0.87
C ALA A 9 -15.58 -4.41 -2.14
N THR A 10 -16.84 -4.03 -1.94
CA THR A 10 -17.73 -3.56 -2.99
C THR A 10 -17.25 -2.20 -3.52
N ARG A 11 -17.14 -2.08 -4.85
CA ARG A 11 -16.78 -0.83 -5.51
C ARG A 11 -18.01 0.03 -5.70
N TRP A 12 -18.00 1.21 -5.11
CA TRP A 12 -19.04 2.22 -5.33
C TRP A 12 -18.62 3.24 -6.40
N PRO A 13 -19.57 3.75 -7.22
CA PRO A 13 -21.01 3.50 -7.15
C PRO A 13 -21.48 2.24 -7.92
N SER A 14 -20.60 1.49 -8.58
CA SER A 14 -20.99 0.41 -9.50
C SER A 14 -21.59 -0.84 -8.82
N GLY A 15 -21.47 -0.98 -7.50
CA GLY A 15 -21.94 -2.13 -6.73
C GLY A 15 -21.14 -3.42 -6.98
N GLY A 16 -20.09 -3.36 -7.80
CA GLY A 16 -19.30 -4.53 -8.17
C GLY A 16 -18.44 -5.03 -7.01
N ARG A 17 -18.66 -6.27 -6.57
CA ARG A 17 -17.81 -6.92 -5.56
C ARG A 17 -16.43 -7.24 -6.12
N SER A 18 -15.40 -6.80 -5.43
CA SER A 18 -14.02 -7.16 -5.79
C SER A 18 -13.77 -8.65 -5.54
N ARG A 19 -13.20 -9.35 -6.52
CA ARG A 19 -12.70 -10.72 -6.35
C ARG A 19 -11.32 -10.79 -5.69
N ASN A 20 -10.65 -9.64 -5.54
CA ASN A 20 -9.31 -9.57 -4.98
C ASN A 20 -9.32 -10.02 -3.52
N THR A 21 -8.57 -11.08 -3.24
CA THR A 21 -8.42 -11.67 -1.92
C THR A 21 -7.28 -11.02 -1.14
N LEU A 22 -7.23 -11.25 0.18
CA LEU A 22 -6.10 -10.82 0.99
C LEU A 22 -4.79 -11.46 0.50
N TYR A 23 -4.82 -12.74 0.11
CA TYR A 23 -3.65 -13.45 -0.41
C TYR A 23 -3.13 -12.81 -1.70
N GLU A 24 -3.99 -12.59 -2.68
CA GLU A 24 -3.62 -11.94 -3.95
C GLU A 24 -3.03 -10.54 -3.70
N ARG A 25 -3.62 -9.78 -2.77
CA ARG A 25 -3.12 -8.43 -2.48
C ARG A 25 -1.78 -8.43 -1.74
N LEU A 26 -1.60 -9.29 -0.74
CA LEU A 26 -0.36 -9.36 0.02
C LEU A 26 0.77 -10.03 -0.77
N VAL A 27 0.54 -11.27 -1.21
CA VAL A 27 1.56 -12.08 -1.86
C VAL A 27 1.71 -11.67 -3.32
N GLY A 28 0.61 -11.66 -4.06
CA GLY A 28 0.62 -11.40 -5.51
C GLY A 28 1.00 -9.96 -5.87
N MET A 29 0.48 -8.96 -5.15
CA MET A 29 0.72 -7.55 -5.49
C MET A 29 1.85 -6.92 -4.68
N HIS A 30 1.88 -7.10 -3.35
CA HIS A 30 2.84 -6.38 -2.50
C HIS A 30 4.21 -7.06 -2.44
N LEU A 31 4.26 -8.37 -2.19
CA LEU A 31 5.53 -9.10 -2.04
C LEU A 31 6.17 -9.48 -3.38
N ALA A 32 5.41 -10.10 -4.29
CA ALA A 32 5.94 -10.60 -5.57
C ALA A 32 5.87 -9.59 -6.73
N GLY A 33 5.17 -8.47 -6.55
CA GLY A 33 4.96 -7.48 -7.61
C GLY A 33 6.11 -6.48 -7.77
N SER A 34 6.10 -5.72 -8.86
CA SER A 34 6.95 -4.52 -8.98
C SER A 34 6.30 -3.32 -8.31
N ALA A 35 7.10 -2.31 -7.97
CA ALA A 35 6.60 -1.05 -7.43
C ALA A 35 5.52 -0.39 -8.32
N GLY A 36 5.49 -0.69 -9.62
CA GLY A 36 4.46 -0.18 -10.54
C GLY A 36 3.03 -0.64 -10.23
N PHE A 37 2.85 -1.83 -9.64
CA PHE A 37 1.53 -2.46 -9.44
C PHE A 37 0.98 -2.34 -8.01
N SER A 38 1.75 -1.74 -7.10
CA SER A 38 1.45 -1.69 -5.67
C SER A 38 1.79 -0.32 -5.11
N THR A 39 0.77 0.45 -4.72
CA THR A 39 0.98 1.77 -4.09
C THR A 39 1.79 1.69 -2.81
N PHE A 40 1.59 0.63 -2.03
CA PHE A 40 2.38 0.33 -0.84
C PHE A 40 3.86 0.08 -1.17
N ARG A 41 4.12 -0.85 -2.12
CA ARG A 41 5.48 -1.19 -2.53
C ARG A 41 6.19 0.00 -3.16
N LEU A 42 5.48 0.79 -3.96
CA LEU A 42 5.97 2.05 -4.51
C LEU A 42 6.39 3.04 -3.43
N SER A 43 5.58 3.20 -2.38
CA SER A 43 5.94 4.07 -1.25
C SER A 43 7.19 3.56 -0.52
N LEU A 44 7.31 2.24 -0.31
CA LEU A 44 8.52 1.65 0.30
C LEU A 44 9.75 1.82 -0.60
N ALA A 45 9.65 1.46 -1.87
CA ALA A 45 10.71 1.60 -2.87
C ALA A 45 11.22 3.03 -2.91
N ALA A 46 10.31 4.00 -3.02
CA ALA A 46 10.66 5.42 -3.11
C ALA A 46 11.40 5.96 -1.87
N VAL A 47 11.09 5.43 -0.67
CA VAL A 47 11.73 5.87 0.58
C VAL A 47 13.05 5.13 0.84
N LEU A 48 13.12 3.84 0.50
CA LEU A 48 14.26 2.97 0.83
C LEU A 48 15.27 2.85 -0.31
N ALA A 49 14.99 3.38 -1.50
CA ALA A 49 15.84 3.26 -2.69
C ALA A 49 17.31 3.58 -2.40
N ALA A 50 17.58 4.74 -1.77
CA ALA A 50 18.94 5.19 -1.50
C ALA A 50 19.64 4.31 -0.46
N SER A 51 18.94 3.88 0.60
CA SER A 51 19.53 3.06 1.67
C SER A 51 19.78 1.61 1.24
N LEU A 52 18.93 1.07 0.35
CA LEU A 52 19.01 -0.31 -0.12
C LEU A 52 19.72 -0.44 -1.48
N GLY A 53 20.09 0.67 -2.11
CA GLY A 53 20.70 0.67 -3.45
C GLY A 53 19.78 0.20 -4.57
N VAL A 54 18.45 0.30 -4.37
CA VAL A 54 17.42 -0.27 -5.26
C VAL A 54 17.05 0.73 -6.35
N ARG A 55 16.75 0.22 -7.55
CA ARG A 55 16.30 1.02 -8.70
C ARG A 55 15.10 0.37 -9.38
N PRO A 56 14.30 1.13 -10.15
CA PRO A 56 13.24 0.54 -10.97
C PRO A 56 13.77 -0.59 -11.86
N GLY A 57 13.09 -1.73 -11.87
CA GLY A 57 13.49 -2.92 -12.63
C GLY A 57 14.52 -3.83 -11.95
N ASN A 58 15.11 -3.42 -10.82
CA ASN A 58 15.93 -4.27 -9.96
C ASN A 58 15.53 -4.04 -8.49
N GLU A 59 14.53 -4.80 -8.03
CA GLU A 59 13.88 -4.63 -6.74
C GLU A 59 14.18 -5.77 -5.74
N ASP A 60 15.20 -6.59 -5.99
CA ASP A 60 15.46 -7.81 -5.19
C ASP A 60 15.79 -7.49 -3.73
N ALA A 61 16.65 -6.48 -3.50
CA ALA A 61 16.98 -6.03 -2.14
C ALA A 61 15.77 -5.40 -1.42
N LEU A 62 14.80 -4.84 -2.16
CA LEU A 62 13.55 -4.38 -1.58
C LEU A 62 12.67 -5.57 -1.17
N SER A 63 12.57 -6.61 -2.00
CA SER A 63 11.84 -7.83 -1.67
C SER A 63 12.42 -8.50 -0.42
N ALA A 64 13.74 -8.69 -0.36
CA ALA A 64 14.41 -9.26 0.80
C ALA A 64 14.13 -8.44 2.08
N TRP A 65 14.23 -7.11 1.99
CA TRP A 65 13.90 -6.23 3.10
C TRP A 65 12.43 -6.37 3.53
N MET A 66 11.49 -6.47 2.57
CA MET A 66 10.08 -6.65 2.87
C MET A 66 9.81 -8.01 3.56
N GLU A 67 10.43 -9.08 3.09
CA GLU A 67 10.28 -10.42 3.69
C GLU A 67 10.79 -10.47 5.13
N GLU A 68 11.91 -9.81 5.41
CA GLU A 68 12.49 -9.75 6.75
C GLU A 68 11.68 -8.86 7.72
N HIS A 69 11.26 -7.68 7.23
CA HIS A 69 10.77 -6.61 8.11
C HIS A 69 9.25 -6.47 8.17
N LEU A 70 8.49 -6.99 7.19
CA LEU A 70 7.04 -6.79 7.20
C LEU A 70 6.35 -7.57 8.31
N ARG A 71 5.38 -6.91 8.92
CA ARG A 71 4.42 -7.50 9.85
C ARG A 71 3.04 -7.13 9.35
N VAL A 72 2.16 -8.12 9.28
CA VAL A 72 0.81 -7.96 8.72
C VAL A 72 -0.20 -8.33 9.78
N VAL A 73 -1.19 -7.46 9.99
CA VAL A 73 -2.30 -7.68 10.90
C VAL A 73 -3.59 -7.77 10.07
N PRO A 74 -4.06 -8.97 9.73
CA PRO A 74 -5.31 -9.12 9.01
C PRO A 74 -6.51 -8.94 9.94
N VAL A 75 -7.47 -8.11 9.52
CA VAL A 75 -8.76 -7.95 10.22
C VAL A 75 -9.86 -8.41 9.28
N PRO A 76 -10.46 -9.60 9.50
CA PRO A 76 -11.53 -10.09 8.66
C PRO A 76 -12.81 -9.28 8.91
N VAL A 77 -13.53 -8.96 7.85
CA VAL A 77 -14.81 -8.27 7.90
C VAL A 77 -15.78 -9.06 7.03
N THR A 78 -16.93 -9.44 7.62
CA THR A 78 -17.91 -10.30 6.94
C THR A 78 -18.71 -9.53 5.88
N ASP A 79 -18.97 -8.24 6.12
CA ASP A 79 -19.70 -7.39 5.19
C ASP A 79 -18.75 -6.62 4.25
N ALA A 80 -18.78 -6.99 2.96
CA ALA A 80 -17.98 -6.35 1.93
C ALA A 80 -18.43 -4.91 1.61
N ASP A 81 -19.69 -4.56 1.92
CA ASP A 81 -20.23 -3.22 1.67
C ASP A 81 -19.75 -2.23 2.76
N ALA A 82 -19.50 -2.73 3.98
CA ALA A 82 -18.95 -1.95 5.09
C ALA A 82 -17.44 -1.67 4.97
N LEU A 83 -16.68 -2.49 4.22
CA LEU A 83 -15.21 -2.39 4.15
C LEU A 83 -14.70 -1.01 3.71
N GLY A 84 -15.39 -0.35 2.78
CA GLY A 84 -15.00 0.98 2.30
C GLY A 84 -15.11 2.04 3.38
N ALA A 85 -16.19 2.04 4.16
CA ALA A 85 -16.39 2.98 5.28
C ALA A 85 -15.40 2.68 6.41
N LEU A 86 -15.23 1.40 6.76
CA LEU A 86 -14.29 0.99 7.79
C LEU A 86 -12.84 1.39 7.45
N GLU A 87 -12.42 1.27 6.18
CA GLU A 87 -11.11 1.73 5.75
C GLU A 87 -10.93 3.23 6.01
N GLN A 88 -11.94 4.06 5.71
CA GLN A 88 -11.87 5.50 5.98
C GLN A 88 -11.71 5.80 7.47
N GLU A 89 -12.46 5.10 8.33
CA GLU A 89 -12.36 5.25 9.78
C GLU A 89 -10.99 4.84 10.32
N VAL A 90 -10.47 3.70 9.86
CA VAL A 90 -9.13 3.21 10.22
C VAL A 90 -8.05 4.19 9.77
N LEU A 91 -8.15 4.70 8.54
CA LEU A 91 -7.21 5.69 8.01
C LEU A 91 -7.25 7.01 8.78
N ALA A 92 -8.45 7.50 9.12
CA ALA A 92 -8.62 8.72 9.90
C ALA A 92 -8.05 8.58 11.32
N LEU A 93 -8.22 7.41 11.94
CA LEU A 93 -7.73 7.14 13.29
C LEU A 93 -6.20 6.94 13.34
N LEU A 94 -5.65 6.14 12.42
CA LEU A 94 -4.22 5.78 12.43
C LEU A 94 -3.32 6.81 11.79
N ASP A 95 -3.86 7.70 10.94
CA ASP A 95 -3.12 8.65 10.11
C ASP A 95 -1.85 8.06 9.45
N PRO A 96 -1.93 6.91 8.76
CA PRO A 96 -0.74 6.17 8.37
C PRO A 96 0.11 6.96 7.34
N PRO A 97 1.44 7.08 7.57
CA PRO A 97 2.28 7.98 6.77
C PRO A 97 2.53 7.49 5.34
N LEU A 98 2.34 6.19 5.06
CA LEU A 98 2.55 5.62 3.72
C LEU A 98 1.30 5.65 2.83
N ASN A 99 0.13 5.95 3.40
CA ASN A 99 -1.09 6.18 2.65
C ASN A 99 -1.12 7.62 2.14
N LEU A 100 -1.36 7.78 0.83
CA LEU A 100 -1.58 9.08 0.19
C LEU A 100 -3.06 9.28 -0.13
N SER A 101 -3.70 8.26 -0.70
CA SER A 101 -5.15 8.28 -0.97
C SER A 101 -5.93 8.35 0.33
N HIS A 102 -7.01 9.13 0.33
CA HIS A 102 -7.90 9.34 1.47
C HIS A 102 -7.27 10.00 2.70
N MET A 103 -6.03 10.48 2.58
CA MET A 103 -5.34 11.18 3.66
C MET A 103 -5.27 12.68 3.40
N ARG A 104 -5.25 13.48 4.47
CA ARG A 104 -4.94 14.91 4.39
C ARG A 104 -3.49 15.12 3.95
N GLY A 105 -3.26 16.17 3.17
CA GLY A 105 -1.92 16.60 2.78
C GLY A 105 -1.12 17.07 3.99
N THR A 106 0.07 16.50 4.17
CA THR A 106 1.05 16.88 5.21
C THR A 106 2.41 17.01 4.56
N VAL A 107 3.36 17.68 5.23
CA VAL A 107 4.75 17.80 4.72
C VAL A 107 5.35 16.41 4.42
N ILE A 108 5.09 15.43 5.28
CA ILE A 108 5.55 14.04 5.10
C ILE A 108 4.96 13.44 3.82
N ARG A 109 3.64 13.55 3.61
CA ARG A 109 2.98 13.01 2.42
C ARG A 109 3.36 13.75 1.14
N SER A 110 3.61 15.05 1.21
CA SER A 110 4.14 15.82 0.08
C SER A 110 5.54 15.34 -0.31
N GLN A 111 6.42 15.05 0.66
CA GLN A 111 7.73 14.45 0.38
C GLN A 111 7.61 13.05 -0.19
N LEU A 112 6.71 12.21 0.35
CA LEU A 112 6.45 10.88 -0.19
C LEU A 112 5.95 10.94 -1.63
N THR A 113 5.04 11.87 -1.96
CA THR A 113 4.60 12.12 -3.34
C THR A 113 5.78 12.46 -4.24
N ARG A 114 6.67 13.36 -3.81
CA ARG A 114 7.87 13.73 -4.58
C ARG A 114 8.80 12.53 -4.83
N LEU A 115 9.07 11.74 -3.79
CA LEU A 115 9.92 10.54 -3.90
C LEU A 115 9.31 9.51 -4.85
N ARG A 116 7.99 9.28 -4.77
CA ARG A 116 7.28 8.37 -5.68
C ARG A 116 7.32 8.85 -7.13
N SER A 117 7.26 10.16 -7.36
CA SER A 117 7.40 10.72 -8.70
C SER A 117 8.82 10.61 -9.24
N ALA A 118 9.84 10.73 -8.38
CA ALA A 118 11.24 10.54 -8.78
C ALA A 118 11.55 9.06 -9.09
N TRP A 119 10.95 8.12 -8.37
CA TRP A 119 11.11 6.68 -8.62
C TRP A 119 10.60 6.24 -10.00
N LYS A 120 9.56 6.90 -10.52
CA LYS A 120 8.95 6.54 -11.81
C LYS A 120 9.69 7.07 -13.04
N GLN A 121 10.67 7.94 -12.84
CA GLN A 121 11.51 8.52 -13.90
C GLN A 121 12.72 7.63 -14.13
#